data_AF-A0A0C1KS53-F1
#
_entry.id   AF-A0A0C1KS53-F1
#
_cell.length_a   1.000
_cell.length_b   1.000
_cell.length_c   1.000
_cell.angle_alpha   90.00
_cell.angle_beta   90.00
_cell.angle_gamma   90.00
#
_symmetry.space_group_name_H-M   'P 1'
#
loop_
_entity.id
_entity.type
_entity.pdbx_description
1 polymer ?
#
loop_
_entity_poly.entity_id
_entity_poly.type
_entity_poly.pdbx_seq_one_letter_code
_entity_poly.pdbx_strand_id
1 'polypeptide(L)' 'MYLFKVEDTFMITDRGLTLTPGFGDQKVKVGDKIKIVRPDNTIVETIIRGISFGDHSILVGKELLKEDVPIDSEVWLIRD' A
#
# COMPACT_ATOMS: atom_id res chain seq x y z
N MET A 1 8.32 5.40 -8.19
CA MET A 1 7.45 5.06 -9.34
C MET A 1 6.02 4.96 -8.84
N TYR A 2 5.08 5.67 -9.45
CA TYR A 2 3.66 5.58 -9.07
C TYR A 2 3.16 4.15 -9.28
N LEU A 3 2.38 3.63 -8.32
CA LEU A 3 1.71 2.34 -8.44
C LEU A 3 0.21 2.55 -8.67
N PHE A 4 -0.48 3.14 -7.68
CA PHE A 4 -1.92 3.36 -7.73
C PHE A 4 -2.36 4.38 -6.68
N LYS A 5 -3.61 4.80 -6.79
CA LYS A 5 -4.33 5.63 -5.82
C LYS A 5 -5.26 4.73 -5.02
N VAL A 6 -5.25 4.86 -3.69
CA VAL A 6 -6.01 4.01 -2.78
C VAL A 6 -7.50 4.30 -2.94
N GLU A 7 -8.26 3.27 -3.26
CA GLU A 7 -9.72 3.33 -3.38
C GLU A 7 -10.43 2.70 -2.18
N ASP A 8 -9.82 1.68 -1.57
CA ASP A 8 -10.31 1.07 -0.33
C ASP A 8 -9.15 0.46 0.48
N THR A 9 -9.43 0.18 1.76
CA THR A 9 -8.51 -0.50 2.66
C THR A 9 -9.21 -1.55 3.52
N PHE A 10 -8.55 -2.70 3.70
CA PHE A 10 -9.08 -3.81 4.49
C PHE A 10 -8.09 -4.24 5.55
N MET A 11 -8.57 -4.46 6.77
CA MET A 11 -7.73 -4.97 7.84
C MET A 11 -7.83 -6.49 7.89
N ILE A 12 -6.70 -7.16 7.74
CA ILE A 12 -6.60 -8.60 7.95
C ILE A 12 -6.05 -8.80 9.36
N THR A 13 -6.90 -9.34 10.24
CA THR A 13 -6.56 -9.64 11.64
C THR A 13 -5.21 -10.35 11.73
N ASP A 14 -4.34 -9.84 12.60
CA ASP A 14 -2.97 -10.31 12.85
C ASP A 14 -1.98 -10.24 11.68
N ARG A 15 -2.37 -9.72 10.51
CA ARG A 15 -1.50 -9.57 9.34
C ARG A 15 -1.19 -8.13 8.99
N GLY A 16 -2.20 -7.27 8.92
CA GLY A 16 -2.03 -5.85 8.61
C GLY A 16 -3.03 -5.31 7.58
N LEU A 17 -2.70 -4.14 7.04
CA LEU A 17 -3.59 -3.37 6.17
C LEU A 17 -3.38 -3.73 4.70
N THR A 18 -4.45 -4.13 4.03
CA THR A 18 -4.48 -4.31 2.58
C THR A 18 -4.90 -3.01 1.91
N LEU A 19 -4.18 -2.61 0.87
CA LEU A 19 -4.43 -1.43 0.04
C LEU A 19 -4.89 -1.86 -1.36
N THR A 20 -6.02 -1.33 -1.81
CA THR A 20 -6.62 -1.61 -3.13
C THR A 20 -6.71 -0.32 -3.97
N PRO A 21 -6.78 -0.37 -5.32
CA PRO A 21 -6.96 -1.55 -6.17
C PRO A 21 -5.72 -2.44 -6.34
N GLY A 22 -4.55 -2.00 -5.86
CA GLY A 22 -3.31 -2.73 -6.06
C GLY A 22 -2.52 -2.23 -7.27
N PHE A 23 -1.39 -2.87 -7.56
CA PHE A 23 -0.39 -2.32 -8.48
C PHE A 23 -0.55 -2.70 -9.96
N GLY A 24 -1.61 -3.45 -10.32
CA GLY A 24 -1.86 -3.91 -11.69
C GLY A 24 -0.65 -4.67 -12.27
N ASP A 25 -0.24 -4.33 -13.50
CA ASP A 25 0.86 -4.99 -14.21
C ASP A 25 2.27 -4.50 -13.79
N GLN A 26 2.36 -3.61 -12.80
CA GLN A 26 3.65 -3.09 -12.35
C GLN A 26 4.50 -4.18 -11.69
N LYS A 27 5.82 -4.10 -11.88
CA LYS A 27 6.76 -5.02 -11.23
C LYS A 27 7.01 -4.57 -9.79
N VAL A 28 6.45 -5.33 -8.85
CA VAL A 28 6.59 -5.12 -7.41
C VAL A 28 6.73 -6.48 -6.73
N LYS A 29 7.49 -6.54 -5.63
CA LYS A 29 7.69 -7.76 -4.85
C LYS A 29 7.56 -7.50 -3.36
N VAL A 30 7.31 -8.57 -2.60
CA VAL A 30 7.40 -8.53 -1.14
C VAL A 30 8.80 -8.10 -0.72
N GLY A 31 8.86 -7.19 0.26
CA GLY A 31 10.09 -6.56 0.74
C GLY A 31 10.44 -5.24 0.07
N ASP A 32 9.79 -4.88 -1.05
CA ASP A 32 9.99 -3.56 -1.65
C ASP A 32 9.51 -2.45 -0.71
N LYS A 33 10.26 -1.35 -0.68
CA LYS A 33 9.88 -0.14 0.04
C LYS A 33 8.89 0.68 -0.79
N ILE A 34 7.85 1.15 -0.13
CA ILE A 34 6.87 2.05 -0.73
C ILE A 34 6.72 3.29 0.16
N LYS A 35 6.32 4.40 -0.47
CA LYS A 35 5.79 5.56 0.23
C LYS A 35 4.31 5.71 -0.11
N ILE A 36 3.55 6.10 0.89
CA ILE A 36 2.13 6.41 0.80
C ILE A 36 2.02 7.91 1.03
N VAL A 37 1.55 8.63 0.02
CA VAL A 37 1.32 10.08 0.09
C VAL A 37 -0.14 10.29 0.41
N ARG A 38 -0.44 10.82 1.60
CA ARG A 38 -1.80 11.08 2.06
C ARG A 38 -2.37 12.33 1.36
N PRO A 39 -3.70 12.54 1.33
CA PRO A 39 -4.31 13.72 0.69
C PRO A 39 -3.85 15.07 1.24
N ASP A 40 -3.40 15.10 2.50
CA ASP A 40 -2.80 16.28 3.14
C ASP A 40 -1.31 16.49 2.78
N ASN A 41 -0.78 15.70 1.84
CA ASN A 41 0.62 15.63 1.41
C ASN A 41 1.61 15.10 2.47
N THR A 42 1.13 14.60 3.62
CA THR A 42 2.01 13.89 4.56
C THR A 42 2.38 12.51 3.99
N ILE A 43 3.56 12.02 4.36
CA ILE A 43 4.14 10.80 3.78
C ILE A 43 4.34 9.75 4.87
N VAL A 44 3.92 8.53 4.56
CA VAL A 44 4.20 7.34 5.36
C VAL A 44 5.03 6.37 4.53
N GLU A 45 6.22 6.01 5.02
CA GLU A 45 7.04 4.97 4.40
C GLU A 45 6.80 3.62 5.06
N THR A 46 6.76 2.56 4.25
CA THR A 46 6.59 1.20 4.74
C THR A 46 7.17 0.20 3.73
N ILE A 47 7.02 -1.10 4.02
CA ILE A 47 7.42 -2.18 3.13
C ILE A 47 6.25 -3.08 2.79
N ILE A 48 6.25 -3.60 1.56
CA ILE A 48 5.28 -4.60 1.12
C ILE A 48 5.52 -5.88 1.91
N ARG A 49 4.53 -6.31 2.69
CA ARG A 49 4.57 -7.56 3.49
C ARG A 49 3.93 -8.74 2.77
N GLY A 50 3.03 -8.47 1.84
CA GLY A 50 2.33 -9.48 1.07
C GLY A 50 1.69 -8.89 -0.18
N ILE A 51 1.42 -9.76 -1.15
CA ILE A 51 0.75 -9.44 -2.41
C ILE A 51 -0.36 -10.47 -2.61
N SER A 52 -1.56 -10.00 -2.90
CA SER A 52 -2.68 -10.85 -3.28
C SER A 52 -2.52 -11.34 -4.73
N PHE A 53 -2.81 -12.63 -4.96
CA PHE A 53 -2.67 -13.26 -6.28
C PHE A 53 -3.74 -12.85 -7.31
N GLY A 54 -4.85 -12.25 -6.88
CA GLY A 54 -5.98 -11.93 -7.77
C GLY A 54 -5.99 -10.46 -8.19
N ASP A 55 -6.19 -9.58 -7.23
CA ASP A 55 -6.34 -8.14 -7.44
C ASP A 55 -5.00 -7.37 -7.36
N HIS A 56 -3.87 -8.05 -7.12
CA HIS A 56 -2.58 -7.41 -6.90
C HIS A 56 -2.58 -6.38 -5.75
N SER A 57 -3.50 -6.54 -4.79
CA SER A 57 -3.53 -5.69 -3.60
C SER A 57 -2.28 -5.88 -2.75
N ILE A 58 -1.87 -4.79 -2.09
CA ILE A 58 -0.65 -4.75 -1.29
C ILE A 58 -1.02 -4.87 0.18
N LEU A 59 -0.44 -5.84 0.88
CA LEU A 59 -0.47 -5.91 2.33
C LEU A 59 0.73 -5.14 2.91
N VAL A 60 0.45 -4.16 3.76
CA VAL A 60 1.43 -3.45 4.59
C VAL A 60 1.32 -3.90 6.04
N GLY A 61 2.30 -3.51 6.88
CA GLY A 61 2.39 -4.00 8.26
C GLY A 61 1.21 -3.59 9.15
N LYS A 62 1.03 -4.35 10.25
CA LYS A 62 -0.06 -4.16 11.23
C LYS A 62 0.06 -2.89 12.07
N GLU A 63 1.20 -2.21 11.99
CA GLU A 63 1.42 -0.89 12.56
C GLU A 63 0.64 0.20 11.83
N LEU A 64 0.20 -0.04 10.59
CA LEU A 64 -0.64 0.88 9.84
C LEU A 64 -2.12 0.53 9.99
N LEU A 65 -2.89 1.52 10.42
CA LEU A 65 -4.34 1.47 10.53
C LEU A 65 -4.99 2.13 9.31
N LYS A 66 -6.30 1.92 9.16
CA LYS A 66 -7.08 2.56 8.08
C LYS A 66 -6.95 4.08 8.09
N GLU A 67 -6.84 4.67 9.27
CA GLU A 67 -6.71 6.11 9.46
C GLU A 67 -5.36 6.64 8.94
N ASP A 68 -4.30 5.83 8.98
CA ASP A 68 -2.98 6.21 8.48
C ASP A 68 -2.92 6.25 6.94
N VAL A 69 -3.82 5.50 6.28
CA VAL A 69 -3.91 5.43 4.81
C VAL A 69 -5.35 5.75 4.38
N PRO A 70 -5.77 7.02 4.44
CA PRO A 70 -7.08 7.42 3.97
C PRO A 70 -7.25 7.13 2.48
N ILE A 71 -8.51 6.99 2.04
CA ILE A 71 -8.86 6.96 0.61
C ILE A 71 -8.27 8.20 -0.06
N ASP A 72 -7.97 8.06 -1.35
CA ASP A 72 -7.26 9.03 -2.17
C ASP A 72 -5.77 9.18 -1.90
N SER A 73 -5.20 8.45 -0.93
CA SER A 73 -3.75 8.36 -0.78
C SER A 73 -3.10 7.75 -2.04
N GLU A 74 -1.90 8.17 -2.38
CA GLU A 74 -1.16 7.61 -3.51
C GLU A 74 -0.04 6.69 -3.04
N VAL A 75 0.07 5.51 -3.65
CA VAL A 75 1.12 4.53 -3.34
C VAL A 75 2.20 4.60 -4.41
N TRP A 76 3.44 4.76 -3.96
CA TRP A 76 4.61 4.88 -4.83
C TRP A 76 5.70 3.90 -4.40
N LEU A 77 6.24 3.14 -5.35
CA LEU A 77 7.44 2.35 -5.15
C LEU A 77 8.66 3.27 -4.99
N ILE A 78 9.41 3.08 -3.91
CA ILE A 78 10.71 3.73 -3.71
C ILE A 78 11.73 2.90 -4.50
N ARG A 79 12.37 3.52 -5.49
CA ARG A 79 13.51 2.92 -6.19
C ARG A 79 14.77 3.53 -5.61
N ASP A 80 15.73 2.69 -5.27
CA ASP A 80 17.12 3.10 -5.09
C ASP A 80 17.73 3.49 -6.46
#